data_AF-A0A257EBD6-F1
#
_entry.id   AF-A0A257EBD6-F1
#
_cell.length_a   1.000
_cell.length_b   1.000
_cell.length_c   1.000
_cell.angle_alpha   90.00
_cell.angle_beta   90.00
_cell.angle_gamma   90.00
#
_symmetry.space_group_name_H-M   'P 1'
#
loop_
_entity.id
_entity.type
_entity.pdbx_description
1 polymer ?
#
loop_
_entity_poly.entity_id
_entity_poly.type
_entity_poly.pdbx_seq_one_letter_code
_entity_poly.pdbx_strand_id
1 'polypeptide(L)'
;MNATQYLAQFGVTVEQARSFIMANMATPINIYNAALQYKIDSKMLAEIVAPNFPGVTSTGVENFFNSLGLKGMELDPFEIESNDGAVLWQGLNELSPLYTFNNNTDILSTASLRSSVSSKVGTATYNRIFDVKLLPGAADGVLDTTDLGFTHLGEIKATTANYESLFYGTLINAARNISESEIIALNAFVNANAAALDADDRSLMPQIKTIISDMVRDPVTAEDPAYLTDADIAMGLKDLLLEEVSFLGTVNQQNLFVHIIFL
;
A
#
# COMPACT_ATOMS: atom_id res chain seq x y z
N MET A 1 -7.02 -11.14 -19.55
CA MET A 1 -7.19 -12.27 -20.50
C MET A 1 -7.88 -13.43 -19.76
N ASN A 2 -8.64 -14.32 -20.42
CA ASN A 2 -9.24 -15.50 -19.74
C ASN A 2 -8.41 -16.77 -19.94
N ALA A 3 -8.65 -17.82 -19.14
CA ALA A 3 -7.85 -19.04 -19.15
C ALA A 3 -7.81 -19.72 -20.52
N THR A 4 -8.94 -19.77 -21.23
CA THR A 4 -9.05 -20.37 -22.56
C THR A 4 -8.14 -19.66 -23.58
N GLN A 5 -8.18 -18.33 -23.60
CA GLN A 5 -7.37 -17.50 -24.49
C GLN A 5 -5.88 -17.59 -24.15
N TYR A 6 -5.55 -17.67 -22.86
CA TYR A 6 -4.17 -17.73 -22.39
C TYR A 6 -3.51 -19.08 -22.70
N LEU A 7 -4.18 -20.19 -22.36
CA LEU A 7 -3.68 -21.55 -22.62
C LEU A 7 -3.51 -21.86 -24.11
N ALA A 8 -4.38 -21.30 -24.96
CA ALA A 8 -4.27 -21.45 -26.40
C ALA A 8 -2.94 -20.92 -26.96
N GLN A 9 -2.30 -19.94 -26.31
CA GLN A 9 -0.97 -19.44 -26.70
C GLN A 9 0.13 -20.49 -26.55
N PHE A 10 -0.06 -21.45 -25.66
CA PHE A 10 0.84 -22.56 -25.42
C PHE A 10 0.42 -23.84 -26.17
N GLY A 11 -0.63 -23.77 -27.01
CA GLY A 11 -1.20 -24.93 -27.69
C GLY A 11 -1.89 -25.92 -26.75
N VAL A 12 -2.27 -25.48 -25.55
CA VAL A 12 -2.91 -26.30 -24.51
C VAL A 12 -4.39 -25.97 -24.42
N THR A 13 -5.26 -26.97 -24.31
CA THR A 13 -6.70 -26.76 -24.07
C THR A 13 -7.02 -26.64 -22.59
N VAL A 14 -8.14 -25.99 -22.27
CA VAL A 14 -8.64 -25.91 -20.87
C VAL A 14 -8.84 -27.32 -20.30
N GLU A 15 -9.36 -28.26 -21.09
CA GLU A 15 -9.55 -29.66 -20.69
C GLU A 15 -8.22 -30.36 -20.36
N GLN A 16 -7.14 -30.08 -21.11
CA GLN A 16 -5.82 -30.63 -20.83
C GLN A 16 -5.24 -30.03 -19.54
N ALA A 17 -5.35 -28.71 -19.36
CA ALA A 17 -4.93 -28.04 -18.13
C ALA A 17 -5.71 -28.55 -16.92
N ARG A 18 -7.04 -28.74 -17.06
CA ARG A 18 -7.91 -29.31 -16.02
C ARG A 18 -7.48 -30.73 -15.68
N SER A 19 -7.18 -31.56 -16.68
CA SER A 19 -6.72 -32.93 -16.48
C SER A 19 -5.40 -32.97 -15.69
N PHE A 20 -4.47 -32.05 -15.98
CA PHE A 20 -3.23 -31.91 -15.21
C PHE A 20 -3.50 -31.54 -13.75
N ILE A 21 -4.39 -30.57 -13.49
CA ILE A 21 -4.77 -30.17 -12.13
C ILE A 21 -5.37 -31.36 -11.38
N MET A 22 -6.34 -32.04 -11.98
CA MET A 22 -7.02 -33.19 -11.37
C MET A 22 -6.05 -34.33 -11.05
N ALA A 23 -5.05 -34.57 -11.90
CA ALA A 23 -4.01 -35.58 -11.68
C ALA A 23 -3.03 -35.22 -10.54
N ASN A 24 -2.90 -33.95 -10.19
CA ASN A 24 -1.95 -33.45 -9.18
C ASN A 24 -2.62 -32.98 -7.88
N MET A 25 -3.93 -33.25 -7.68
CA MET A 25 -4.65 -32.82 -6.47
C MET A 25 -4.07 -33.39 -5.17
N ALA A 26 -3.45 -34.58 -5.21
CA ALA A 26 -2.75 -35.17 -4.07
C ALA A 26 -1.37 -34.53 -3.79
N THR A 27 -0.84 -33.77 -4.75
CA THR A 27 0.45 -33.07 -4.68
C THR A 27 0.30 -31.62 -5.16
N PRO A 28 -0.39 -30.75 -4.41
CA PRO A 28 -0.75 -29.40 -4.87
C PRO A 28 0.43 -28.49 -5.22
N ILE A 29 1.62 -28.77 -4.68
CA ILE A 29 2.86 -28.07 -5.03
C ILE A 29 3.18 -28.15 -6.53
N ASN A 30 2.84 -29.24 -7.22
CA ASN A 30 3.06 -29.37 -8.67
C ASN A 30 2.15 -28.43 -9.46
N ILE A 31 0.91 -28.25 -8.99
CA ILE A 31 -0.05 -27.31 -9.58
C ILE A 31 0.47 -25.89 -9.39
N TYR A 32 0.89 -25.56 -8.18
CA TYR A 32 1.44 -24.26 -7.82
C TYR A 32 2.68 -23.89 -8.65
N ASN A 33 3.66 -24.80 -8.75
CA ASN A 33 4.88 -24.57 -9.53
C ASN A 33 4.61 -24.43 -11.03
N ALA A 34 3.71 -25.25 -11.58
CA ALA A 34 3.31 -25.12 -12.97
C ALA A 34 2.61 -23.77 -13.23
N ALA A 35 1.72 -23.36 -12.33
CA ALA A 35 1.04 -22.08 -12.43
C ALA A 35 2.03 -20.90 -12.42
N LEU A 36 3.02 -20.90 -11.51
CA LEU A 36 4.10 -19.90 -11.53
C LEU A 36 4.93 -19.93 -12.82
N GLN A 37 5.37 -21.11 -13.25
CA GLN A 37 6.21 -21.28 -14.43
C GLN A 37 5.55 -20.75 -15.70
N TYR A 38 4.25 -21.01 -15.84
CA TYR A 38 3.47 -20.61 -17.01
C TYR A 38 2.70 -19.31 -16.79
N LYS A 39 2.91 -18.61 -15.67
CA LYS A 39 2.21 -17.37 -15.29
C LYS A 39 0.69 -17.49 -15.40
N ILE A 40 0.16 -18.64 -14.98
CA ILE A 40 -1.28 -18.88 -14.85
C ILE A 40 -1.71 -18.35 -13.48
N ASP A 41 -2.60 -17.36 -13.51
CA ASP A 41 -3.05 -16.66 -12.30
C ASP A 41 -4.18 -17.40 -11.56
N SER A 42 -4.52 -16.96 -10.34
CA SER A 42 -5.51 -17.64 -9.51
C SER A 42 -6.91 -17.56 -10.11
N LYS A 43 -7.21 -16.51 -10.86
CA LYS A 43 -8.47 -16.39 -11.61
C LYS A 43 -8.54 -17.42 -12.73
N MET A 44 -7.47 -17.61 -13.50
CA MET A 44 -7.39 -18.60 -14.56
C MET A 44 -7.49 -20.02 -14.00
N LEU A 45 -6.83 -20.31 -12.86
CA LEU A 45 -6.99 -21.59 -12.17
C LEU A 45 -8.44 -21.83 -11.75
N ALA A 46 -9.10 -20.83 -11.17
CA ALA A 46 -10.51 -20.92 -10.81
C ALA A 46 -11.41 -21.22 -12.03
N GLU A 47 -11.17 -20.54 -13.16
CA GLU A 47 -11.87 -20.79 -14.43
C GLU A 47 -11.65 -22.23 -14.95
N ILE A 48 -10.42 -22.73 -14.90
CA ILE A 48 -10.08 -24.08 -15.38
C ILE A 48 -10.81 -25.14 -14.56
N VAL A 49 -10.90 -24.97 -13.23
CA VAL A 49 -11.46 -25.98 -12.32
C VAL A 49 -12.95 -25.82 -12.05
N ALA A 50 -13.57 -24.70 -12.42
CA ALA A 50 -14.99 -24.40 -12.17
C ALA A 50 -15.96 -25.54 -12.55
N PRO A 51 -15.75 -26.30 -13.65
CA PRO A 51 -16.63 -27.44 -13.96
C PRO A 51 -16.58 -28.59 -12.94
N ASN A 52 -15.46 -28.77 -12.23
CA ASN A 52 -15.29 -29.78 -11.19
C ASN A 52 -15.57 -29.25 -9.78
N PHE A 53 -15.32 -27.95 -9.56
CA PHE A 53 -15.53 -27.28 -8.28
C PHE A 53 -16.34 -25.99 -8.52
N PRO A 54 -17.68 -26.12 -8.64
CA PRO A 54 -18.54 -24.97 -8.88
C PRO A 54 -18.41 -23.94 -7.75
N GLY A 55 -18.24 -22.68 -8.11
CA GLY A 55 -18.13 -21.57 -7.13
C GLY A 55 -16.72 -21.32 -6.58
N VAL A 56 -15.69 -22.02 -7.07
CA VAL A 56 -14.30 -21.65 -6.79
C VAL A 56 -14.01 -20.26 -7.37
N THR A 57 -13.47 -19.38 -6.52
CA THR A 57 -13.04 -18.03 -6.86
C THR A 57 -11.50 -17.94 -6.85
N SER A 58 -10.93 -16.86 -7.39
CA SER A 58 -9.49 -16.59 -7.29
C SER A 58 -9.01 -16.61 -5.83
N THR A 59 -9.72 -15.91 -4.95
CA THR A 59 -9.46 -15.91 -3.50
C THR A 59 -9.55 -17.31 -2.90
N GLY A 60 -10.46 -18.16 -3.39
CA GLY A 60 -10.56 -19.56 -2.97
C GLY A 60 -9.31 -20.38 -3.34
N VAL A 61 -8.75 -20.15 -4.54
CA VAL A 61 -7.51 -20.77 -5.01
C VAL A 61 -6.31 -20.28 -4.17
N GLU A 62 -6.22 -18.98 -3.91
CA GLU A 62 -5.15 -18.40 -3.09
C GLU A 62 -5.18 -18.99 -1.67
N ASN A 63 -6.36 -19.02 -1.05
CA ASN A 63 -6.56 -19.58 0.30
C ASN A 63 -6.22 -21.08 0.37
N PHE A 64 -6.54 -21.83 -0.69
CA PHE A 64 -6.19 -23.24 -0.78
C PHE A 64 -4.66 -23.42 -0.71
N PHE A 65 -3.89 -22.68 -1.51
CA PHE A 65 -2.43 -22.76 -1.46
C PHE A 65 -1.85 -22.25 -0.15
N ASN A 66 -2.39 -21.16 0.40
CA ASN A 66 -2.02 -20.62 1.72
C ASN A 66 -2.19 -21.65 2.83
N SER A 67 -3.28 -22.42 2.80
CA SER A 67 -3.55 -23.48 3.80
C SER A 67 -2.51 -24.60 3.79
N LEU A 68 -1.77 -24.75 2.70
CA LEU A 68 -0.73 -25.76 2.49
C LEU A 68 0.68 -25.20 2.72
N GLY A 69 0.80 -23.97 3.22
CA GLY A 69 2.08 -23.29 3.42
C GLY A 69 2.71 -22.75 2.14
N LEU A 70 1.96 -22.70 1.04
CA LEU A 70 2.36 -22.10 -0.24
C LEU A 70 1.77 -20.70 -0.34
N LYS A 71 2.43 -19.78 -1.03
CA LYS A 71 1.98 -18.38 -1.07
C LYS A 71 1.05 -18.17 -2.26
N GLY A 72 -0.25 -18.37 -2.06
CA GLY A 72 -1.26 -18.27 -3.12
C GLY A 72 -1.17 -16.98 -3.94
N MET A 73 -0.92 -15.85 -3.28
CA MET A 73 -0.78 -14.54 -3.92
C MET A 73 0.41 -14.41 -4.90
N GLU A 74 1.39 -15.32 -4.88
CA GLU A 74 2.46 -15.30 -5.89
C GLU A 74 1.98 -15.74 -7.28
N LEU A 75 0.81 -16.40 -7.38
CA LEU A 75 0.19 -16.80 -8.65
C LEU A 75 -0.42 -15.63 -9.41
N ASP A 76 -0.79 -14.55 -8.73
CA ASP A 76 -1.26 -13.32 -9.33
C ASP A 76 -0.14 -12.25 -9.20
N PRO A 77 1.02 -12.42 -9.86
CA PRO A 77 2.02 -11.37 -9.89
C PRO A 77 1.37 -10.18 -10.58
N PHE A 78 1.05 -9.14 -9.82
CA PHE A 78 0.38 -7.96 -10.36
C PHE A 78 1.10 -7.50 -11.63
N GLU A 79 0.40 -7.55 -12.76
CA GLU A 79 0.74 -6.72 -13.89
C GLU A 79 0.24 -5.32 -13.56
N ILE A 80 1.18 -4.42 -13.29
CA ILE A 80 0.89 -3.01 -13.15
C ILE A 80 0.77 -2.49 -14.56
N GLU A 81 -0.47 -2.21 -14.98
CA GLU A 81 -0.70 -1.33 -16.11
C GLU A 81 -0.03 0.01 -15.75
N SER A 82 0.96 0.40 -16.55
CA SER A 82 1.55 1.72 -16.48
C SER A 82 0.41 2.72 -16.70
N ASN A 83 -0.09 3.33 -15.63
CA ASN A 83 -0.97 4.48 -15.74
C ASN A 83 -0.13 5.67 -16.23
N ASP A 84 0.15 5.68 -17.54
CA ASP A 84 0.57 6.85 -18.29
C ASP A 84 -0.56 7.89 -18.19
N GLY A 85 -0.54 8.67 -17.11
CA GLY A 85 -1.57 9.65 -16.76
C GLY A 85 -1.94 9.73 -15.27
N ALA A 86 -1.45 8.85 -14.41
CA ALA A 86 -1.72 8.95 -12.98
C ALA A 86 -0.83 10.02 -12.31
N VAL A 87 -1.45 11.18 -12.10
CA VAL A 87 -0.98 12.28 -11.27
C VAL A 87 -1.06 11.87 -9.79
N LEU A 88 -0.17 11.00 -9.32
CA LEU A 88 -0.30 10.41 -7.97
C LEU A 88 0.27 11.29 -6.84
N TRP A 89 1.22 12.19 -7.12
CA TRP A 89 1.81 13.06 -6.08
C TRP A 89 1.32 14.51 -6.11
N GLN A 90 0.78 15.00 -7.22
CA GLN A 90 0.32 16.41 -7.33
C GLN A 90 -0.99 16.70 -6.58
N GLY A 91 -1.51 15.74 -5.81
CA GLY A 91 -2.83 15.83 -5.17
C GLY A 91 -2.92 16.80 -4.00
N LEU A 92 -1.82 17.18 -3.35
CA LEU A 92 -1.84 17.94 -2.09
C LEU A 92 -0.72 18.99 -2.03
N ASN A 93 -0.75 19.99 -2.91
CA ASN A 93 0.17 21.14 -2.85
C ASN A 93 0.22 21.78 -1.45
N GLU A 94 -0.86 21.72 -0.69
CA GLU A 94 -0.97 22.28 0.67
C GLU A 94 -0.12 21.52 1.70
N LEU A 95 0.13 20.22 1.49
CA LEU A 95 1.00 19.39 2.34
C LEU A 95 2.44 19.33 1.82
N SER A 96 2.76 20.03 0.73
CA SER A 96 4.12 20.07 0.19
C SER A 96 5.21 20.42 1.20
N PRO A 97 4.99 21.30 2.20
CA PRO A 97 6.00 21.58 3.22
C PRO A 97 6.36 20.36 4.10
N LEU A 98 5.48 19.34 4.14
CA LEU A 98 5.71 18.14 4.93
C LEU A 98 6.60 17.13 4.22
N TYR A 99 6.70 17.19 2.89
CA TYR A 99 7.53 16.28 2.12
C TYR A 99 9.01 16.54 2.37
N THR A 100 9.64 15.63 3.11
CA THR A 100 11.05 15.71 3.47
C THR A 100 11.68 14.34 3.54
N PHE A 101 13.00 14.28 3.38
CA PHE A 101 13.74 13.06 3.63
C PHE A 101 13.90 12.80 5.12
N ASN A 102 13.83 11.53 5.49
CA ASN A 102 14.11 11.09 6.84
C ASN A 102 15.61 11.25 7.16
N ASN A 103 15.92 12.11 8.13
CA ASN A 103 17.27 12.37 8.63
C ASN A 103 17.50 11.79 10.04
N ASN A 104 16.54 11.06 10.60
CA ASN A 104 16.66 10.46 11.93
C ASN A 104 17.68 9.29 11.91
N THR A 105 18.34 9.07 13.04
CA THR A 105 19.39 8.04 13.18
C THR A 105 19.07 6.98 14.25
N ASP A 106 17.92 7.12 14.91
CA ASP A 106 17.48 6.31 16.04
C ASP A 106 16.35 5.33 15.63
N ILE A 107 15.37 5.13 16.50
CA ILE A 107 14.20 4.28 16.27
C ILE A 107 13.36 4.74 15.07
N LEU A 108 13.42 6.03 14.73
CA LEU A 108 12.75 6.61 13.58
C LEU A 108 13.63 6.64 12.32
N SER A 109 14.87 6.16 12.36
CA SER A 109 15.68 6.06 11.14
C SER A 109 15.03 5.14 10.11
N THR A 110 15.24 5.44 8.82
CA THR A 110 14.72 4.60 7.72
C THR A 110 15.14 3.14 7.88
N ALA A 111 16.36 2.87 8.36
CA ALA A 111 16.85 1.51 8.59
C ALA A 111 16.10 0.80 9.73
N SER A 112 15.87 1.49 10.85
CA SER A 112 15.11 0.96 11.99
C SER A 112 13.67 0.66 11.60
N LEU A 113 13.00 1.60 10.93
CA LEU A 113 11.62 1.45 10.47
C LEU A 113 11.49 0.32 9.44
N ARG A 114 12.38 0.26 8.44
CA ARG A 114 12.47 -0.86 7.50
C ARG A 114 12.57 -2.20 8.21
N SER A 115 13.50 -2.33 9.15
CA SER A 115 13.70 -3.58 9.90
C SER A 115 12.46 -3.95 10.71
N SER A 116 11.84 -2.98 11.39
CA SER A 116 10.64 -3.19 12.20
C SER A 116 9.46 -3.67 11.34
N VAL A 117 9.17 -2.98 10.25
CA VAL A 117 8.04 -3.32 9.36
C VAL A 117 8.29 -4.63 8.63
N SER A 118 9.47 -4.80 8.01
CA SER A 118 9.80 -6.02 7.25
C SER A 118 9.80 -7.28 8.12
N SER A 119 10.09 -7.18 9.42
CA SER A 119 9.97 -8.29 10.36
C SER A 119 8.52 -8.77 10.57
N LYS A 120 7.53 -7.90 10.33
CA LYS A 120 6.10 -8.19 10.49
C LYS A 120 5.44 -8.60 9.19
N VAL A 121 5.71 -7.88 8.10
CA VAL A 121 5.04 -8.10 6.80
C VAL A 121 5.82 -9.05 5.88
N GLY A 122 7.08 -9.33 6.22
CA GLY A 122 8.02 -10.08 5.40
C GLY A 122 8.77 -9.19 4.40
N THR A 123 10.06 -9.49 4.18
CA THR A 123 10.94 -8.70 3.30
C THR A 123 10.44 -8.58 1.86
N ALA A 124 9.82 -9.64 1.31
CA ALA A 124 9.28 -9.60 -0.06
C ALA A 124 8.12 -8.60 -0.18
N THR A 125 7.18 -8.64 0.76
CA THR A 125 6.04 -7.71 0.83
C THR A 125 6.52 -6.28 1.02
N TYR A 126 7.47 -6.08 1.93
CA TYR A 126 8.06 -4.78 2.18
C TYR A 126 8.74 -4.20 0.92
N ASN A 127 9.56 -5.02 0.24
CA ASN A 127 10.26 -4.57 -0.97
C ASN A 127 9.29 -4.20 -2.09
N ARG A 128 8.13 -4.88 -2.15
CA ARG A 128 7.08 -4.59 -3.13
C ARG A 128 6.39 -3.26 -2.85
N ILE A 129 6.10 -2.96 -1.59
CA ILE A 129 5.55 -1.67 -1.12
C ILE A 129 6.45 -0.51 -1.57
N PHE A 130 7.76 -0.68 -1.43
CA PHE A 130 8.75 0.34 -1.78
C PHE A 130 9.43 0.09 -3.15
N ASP A 131 8.80 -0.66 -4.05
CA ASP A 131 9.34 -0.85 -5.38
C ASP A 131 9.10 0.41 -6.22
N VAL A 132 10.19 1.10 -6.53
CA VAL A 132 10.17 2.34 -7.31
C VAL A 132 9.64 2.16 -8.72
N LYS A 133 9.66 0.94 -9.26
CA LYS A 133 9.06 0.65 -10.57
C LYS A 133 7.55 0.80 -10.57
N LEU A 134 6.93 0.82 -9.39
CA LEU A 134 5.49 0.99 -9.23
C LEU A 134 5.10 2.47 -9.08
N LEU A 135 6.09 3.37 -9.02
CA LEU A 135 5.84 4.81 -9.00
C LEU A 135 5.68 5.33 -10.43
N PRO A 136 4.56 6.01 -10.76
CA PRO A 136 4.48 6.80 -11.98
C PRO A 136 5.60 7.86 -12.01
N GLY A 137 6.16 8.09 -13.18
CA GLY A 137 7.28 9.03 -13.36
C GLY A 137 8.66 8.41 -13.19
N ALA A 138 8.81 7.39 -12.34
CA ALA A 138 10.12 6.80 -12.00
C ALA A 138 10.84 6.04 -13.14
N ALA A 139 10.23 5.92 -14.31
CA ALA A 139 10.72 5.07 -15.41
C ALA A 139 12.07 5.53 -15.98
N ASP A 140 12.35 6.84 -15.94
CA ASP A 140 13.62 7.42 -16.39
C ASP A 140 14.70 7.43 -15.28
N GLY A 141 14.36 6.91 -14.10
CA GLY A 141 15.25 6.85 -12.93
C GLY A 141 15.31 8.13 -12.11
N VAL A 142 14.49 9.13 -12.44
CA VAL A 142 14.36 10.40 -11.73
C VAL A 142 12.88 10.62 -11.37
N LEU A 143 12.64 11.31 -10.26
CA LEU A 143 11.34 11.85 -9.89
C LEU A 143 11.50 13.37 -9.94
N ASP A 144 10.91 13.98 -10.95
CA ASP A 144 10.99 15.41 -11.20
C ASP A 144 9.82 16.18 -10.56
N THR A 145 9.74 17.49 -10.81
CA THR A 145 8.66 18.33 -10.26
C THR A 145 7.28 17.98 -10.84
N THR A 146 7.25 17.42 -12.05
CA THR A 146 6.03 16.91 -12.70
C THR A 146 5.57 15.65 -12.00
N ASP A 147 6.49 14.76 -11.65
CA ASP A 147 6.18 13.51 -10.97
C ASP A 147 5.73 13.75 -9.54
N LEU A 148 6.43 14.63 -8.82
CA LEU A 148 6.31 14.87 -7.38
C LEU A 148 5.26 15.92 -7.00
N GLY A 149 4.96 16.87 -7.89
CA GLY A 149 4.03 17.97 -7.60
C GLY A 149 4.57 19.05 -6.65
N PHE A 150 5.86 19.01 -6.31
CA PHE A 150 6.54 20.05 -5.53
C PHE A 150 7.97 20.28 -6.02
N THR A 151 8.59 21.38 -5.62
CA THR A 151 9.89 21.82 -6.17
C THR A 151 11.01 21.94 -5.13
N HIS A 152 10.70 21.97 -3.83
CA HIS A 152 11.68 22.33 -2.79
C HIS A 152 12.76 21.28 -2.53
N LEU A 153 12.57 20.01 -2.94
CA LEU A 153 13.61 18.98 -2.88
C LEU A 153 14.37 18.81 -4.20
N GLY A 154 14.00 19.55 -5.25
CA GLY A 154 14.53 19.38 -6.60
C GLY A 154 14.22 18.01 -7.21
N GLU A 155 15.03 17.61 -8.18
CA GLU A 155 14.97 16.28 -8.79
C GLU A 155 15.51 15.21 -7.82
N ILE A 156 14.73 14.16 -7.61
CA ILE A 156 15.07 13.05 -6.72
C ILE A 156 15.41 11.82 -7.55
N LYS A 157 16.50 11.12 -7.26
CA LYS A 157 16.75 9.82 -7.92
C LYS A 157 15.67 8.80 -7.51
N ALA A 158 15.05 8.14 -8.47
CA ALA A 158 14.04 7.11 -8.25
C ALA A 158 14.68 5.80 -7.74
N THR A 159 15.08 5.79 -6.47
CA THR A 159 15.68 4.63 -5.79
C THR A 159 14.83 4.26 -4.58
N THR A 160 14.77 2.97 -4.26
CA THR A 160 14.03 2.48 -3.08
C THR A 160 14.44 3.23 -1.82
N ALA A 161 15.74 3.50 -1.63
CA ALA A 161 16.24 4.23 -0.47
C ALA A 161 15.69 5.66 -0.37
N ASN A 162 15.64 6.40 -1.50
CA ASN A 162 15.06 7.74 -1.52
C ASN A 162 13.55 7.69 -1.31
N TYR A 163 12.87 6.70 -1.90
CA TYR A 163 11.43 6.54 -1.77
C TYR A 163 11.02 6.25 -0.32
N GLU A 164 11.68 5.30 0.34
CA GLU A 164 11.47 5.01 1.76
C GLU A 164 11.78 6.24 2.63
N SER A 165 12.90 6.92 2.36
CA SER A 165 13.30 8.09 3.13
C SER A 165 12.29 9.24 2.99
N LEU A 166 11.75 9.47 1.79
CA LEU A 166 10.72 10.47 1.54
C LEU A 166 9.39 10.10 2.21
N PHE A 167 8.96 8.84 2.08
CA PHE A 167 7.73 8.34 2.72
C PHE A 167 7.79 8.47 4.24
N TYR A 168 8.81 7.89 4.87
CA TYR A 168 8.94 7.96 6.33
C TYR A 168 9.19 9.39 6.81
N GLY A 169 10.03 10.15 6.11
CA GLY A 169 10.31 11.54 6.48
C GLY A 169 9.05 12.39 6.47
N THR A 170 8.19 12.21 5.46
CA THR A 170 6.89 12.89 5.37
C THR A 170 5.99 12.54 6.56
N LEU A 171 5.78 11.26 6.83
CA LEU A 171 4.87 10.84 7.90
C LEU A 171 5.39 11.19 9.30
N ILE A 172 6.71 11.09 9.51
CA ILE A 172 7.34 11.54 10.76
C ILE A 172 7.14 13.05 10.94
N ASN A 173 7.34 13.84 9.89
CA ASN A 173 7.21 15.29 9.96
C ASN A 173 5.76 15.70 10.22
N ALA A 174 4.80 15.06 9.56
CA ALA A 174 3.37 15.25 9.82
C ALA A 174 3.01 14.90 11.28
N ALA A 175 3.45 13.74 11.76
CA ALA A 175 3.14 13.28 13.12
C ALA A 175 3.80 14.14 14.22
N ARG A 176 5.00 14.67 13.96
CA ARG A 176 5.70 15.57 14.90
C ARG A 176 5.07 16.94 15.00
N ASN A 177 4.30 17.38 14.00
CA ASN A 177 3.58 18.65 14.06
C ASN A 177 2.29 18.57 14.89
N ILE A 178 1.80 17.36 15.19
CA ILE A 178 0.60 17.19 16.03
C ILE A 178 0.94 17.59 17.47
N SER A 179 0.48 18.77 17.87
CA SER A 179 0.68 19.31 19.22
C SER A 179 -0.42 18.89 20.20
N GLU A 180 -0.20 19.17 21.49
CA GLU A 180 -1.23 18.97 22.52
C GLU A 180 -2.47 19.83 22.24
N SER A 181 -2.30 21.10 21.85
CA SER A 181 -3.42 22.01 21.56
C SER A 181 -4.24 21.54 20.37
N GLU A 182 -3.61 20.97 19.36
CA GLU A 182 -4.26 20.39 18.19
C GLU A 182 -5.15 19.20 18.55
N ILE A 183 -4.67 18.31 19.43
CA ILE A 183 -5.48 17.21 19.96
C ILE A 183 -6.65 17.73 20.82
N ILE A 184 -6.45 18.79 21.60
CA ILE A 184 -7.53 19.43 22.37
C ILE A 184 -8.59 20.01 21.42
N ALA A 185 -8.17 20.69 20.34
CA ALA A 185 -9.07 21.27 19.35
C ALA A 185 -9.89 20.18 18.63
N LEU A 186 -9.26 19.09 18.21
CA LEU A 186 -9.92 17.95 17.60
C LEU A 186 -10.96 17.33 18.56
N ASN A 187 -10.57 17.08 19.82
CA ASN A 187 -11.49 16.53 20.82
C ASN A 187 -12.67 17.47 21.11
N ALA A 188 -12.43 18.79 21.16
CA ALA A 188 -13.50 19.77 21.33
C ALA A 188 -14.47 19.75 20.14
N PHE A 189 -13.96 19.66 18.91
CA PHE A 189 -14.79 19.52 17.71
C PHE A 189 -15.62 18.24 17.72
N VAL A 190 -15.01 17.09 18.01
CA VAL A 190 -15.71 15.80 18.06
C VAL A 190 -16.82 15.82 19.10
N ASN A 191 -16.53 16.33 20.31
CA ASN A 191 -17.52 16.42 21.37
C ASN A 191 -18.68 17.38 21.03
N ALA A 192 -18.39 18.51 20.39
CA ALA A 192 -19.41 19.47 19.98
C ALA A 192 -20.33 18.94 18.86
N ASN A 193 -19.84 17.99 18.05
CA ASN A 193 -20.52 17.48 16.86
C ASN A 193 -20.89 15.99 16.97
N ALA A 194 -20.84 15.38 18.16
CA ALA A 194 -21.00 13.94 18.36
C ALA A 194 -22.27 13.36 17.69
N ALA A 195 -23.43 14.02 17.86
CA ALA A 195 -24.68 13.55 17.27
C ALA A 195 -24.69 13.59 15.72
N ALA A 196 -23.97 14.53 15.12
CA ALA A 196 -23.86 14.65 13.66
C ALA A 196 -22.85 13.64 13.10
N LEU A 197 -21.75 13.37 13.83
CA LEU A 197 -20.81 12.31 13.51
C LEU A 197 -21.46 10.92 13.61
N ASP A 198 -22.26 10.67 14.67
CA ASP A 198 -23.03 9.43 14.84
C ASP A 198 -24.07 9.21 13.71
N ALA A 199 -24.55 10.31 13.13
CA ALA A 199 -25.48 10.29 11.99
C ALA A 199 -24.78 10.24 10.62
N ASP A 200 -23.44 10.14 10.58
CA ASP A 200 -22.61 10.14 9.37
C ASP A 200 -22.84 11.38 8.49
N ASP A 201 -23.01 12.54 9.14
CA ASP A 201 -23.29 13.81 8.47
C ASP A 201 -22.07 14.34 7.72
N ARG A 202 -22.10 14.15 6.40
CA ARG A 202 -21.03 14.57 5.49
C ARG A 202 -20.87 16.10 5.39
N SER A 203 -21.78 16.90 5.92
CA SER A 203 -21.64 18.35 5.93
C SER A 203 -20.47 18.83 6.81
N LEU A 204 -20.00 17.99 7.75
CA LEU A 204 -18.85 18.27 8.61
C LEU A 204 -17.49 18.03 7.93
N MET A 205 -17.46 17.32 6.80
CA MET A 205 -16.21 16.96 6.12
C MET A 205 -15.28 18.15 5.81
N PRO A 206 -15.76 19.33 5.38
CA PRO A 206 -14.88 20.48 5.17
C PRO A 206 -14.20 20.97 6.46
N GLN A 207 -14.91 20.90 7.60
CA GLN A 207 -14.37 21.34 8.90
C GLN A 207 -13.35 20.32 9.44
N ILE A 208 -13.65 19.03 9.30
CA ILE A 208 -12.72 17.95 9.66
C ILE A 208 -11.43 18.08 8.84
N LYS A 209 -11.52 18.30 7.53
CA LYS A 209 -10.34 18.53 6.67
C LYS A 209 -9.53 19.74 7.10
N THR A 210 -10.19 20.82 7.53
CA THR A 210 -9.51 22.03 8.01
C THR A 210 -8.73 21.73 9.28
N ILE A 211 -9.39 21.11 10.26
CA ILE A 211 -8.74 20.71 11.52
C ILE A 211 -7.54 19.82 11.24
N ILE A 212 -7.70 18.73 10.51
CA ILE A 212 -6.60 17.80 10.20
C ILE A 212 -5.46 18.51 9.45
N SER A 213 -5.78 19.39 8.49
CA SER A 213 -4.78 20.16 7.75
C SER A 213 -3.99 21.10 8.67
N ASP A 214 -4.67 21.79 9.59
CA ASP A 214 -4.04 22.67 10.56
C ASP A 214 -3.14 21.87 11.52
N MET A 215 -3.63 20.73 12.04
CA MET A 215 -2.89 19.84 12.94
C MET A 215 -1.54 19.41 12.41
N VAL A 216 -1.42 19.14 11.11
CA VAL A 216 -0.16 18.67 10.51
C VAL A 216 0.71 19.81 9.99
N ARG A 217 0.18 21.04 9.90
CA ARG A 217 0.88 22.20 9.35
C ARG A 217 1.38 23.17 10.41
N ASP A 218 0.75 23.23 11.57
CA ASP A 218 1.20 24.09 12.66
C ASP A 218 2.45 23.47 13.33
N PRO A 219 3.63 24.11 13.26
CA PRO A 219 4.81 23.55 13.89
C PRO A 219 4.70 23.60 15.41
N VAL A 220 5.03 22.48 16.06
CA VAL A 220 5.14 22.41 17.52
C VAL A 220 6.14 23.43 18.06
N THR A 221 5.84 23.97 19.25
CA THR A 221 6.66 24.96 19.93
C THR A 221 7.05 24.48 21.33
N ALA A 222 7.88 25.24 22.05
CA ALA A 222 8.21 24.90 23.43
C ALA A 222 6.99 25.04 24.35
N GLU A 223 6.08 25.96 24.00
CA GLU A 223 4.85 26.28 24.71
C GLU A 223 3.67 25.35 24.33
N ASP A 224 3.75 24.71 23.16
CA ASP A 224 2.77 23.74 22.65
C ASP A 224 3.52 22.51 22.09
N PRO A 225 3.95 21.59 22.96
CA PRO A 225 4.84 20.49 22.60
C PRO A 225 4.13 19.44 21.74
N ALA A 226 4.93 18.62 21.07
CA ALA A 226 4.43 17.46 20.33
C ALA A 226 3.69 16.50 21.26
N TYR A 227 2.49 16.09 20.84
CA TYR A 227 1.66 15.15 21.58
C TYR A 227 2.22 13.72 21.50
N LEU A 228 2.78 13.35 20.35
CA LEU A 228 3.31 12.01 20.09
C LEU A 228 4.80 11.94 20.41
N THR A 229 5.21 10.90 21.14
CA THR A 229 6.63 10.60 21.30
C THR A 229 7.18 9.89 20.06
N ASP A 230 8.51 9.90 19.88
CA ASP A 230 9.14 9.16 18.77
C ASP A 230 8.80 7.64 18.82
N ALA A 231 8.56 7.08 20.01
CA ALA A 231 8.14 5.69 20.16
C ALA A 231 6.70 5.46 19.67
N ASP A 232 5.79 6.40 19.95
CA ASP A 232 4.41 6.36 19.47
C ASP A 232 4.38 6.48 17.95
N ILE A 233 5.16 7.41 17.38
CA ILE A 233 5.31 7.58 15.93
C ILE A 233 5.84 6.29 15.29
N ALA A 234 6.92 5.71 15.83
CA ALA A 234 7.49 4.46 15.30
C ALA A 234 6.48 3.31 15.32
N MET A 235 5.65 3.23 16.37
CA MET A 235 4.61 2.22 16.48
C MET A 235 3.47 2.46 15.48
N GLY A 236 2.98 3.70 15.39
CA GLY A 236 1.91 4.09 14.47
C GLY A 236 2.29 3.85 13.00
N LEU A 237 3.51 4.21 12.59
CA LEU A 237 4.00 3.93 11.23
C LEU A 237 4.05 2.44 10.92
N LYS A 238 4.43 1.62 11.92
CA LYS A 238 4.45 0.16 11.78
C LYS A 238 3.04 -0.39 11.57
N ASP A 239 2.07 0.11 12.33
CA ASP A 239 0.68 -0.33 12.28
C ASP A 239 -0.02 0.15 11.00
N LEU A 240 0.24 1.39 10.55
CA LEU A 240 -0.20 1.91 9.25
C LEU A 240 0.23 0.97 8.12
N LEU A 241 1.51 0.61 8.05
CA LEU A 241 2.01 -0.26 6.98
C LEU A 241 1.47 -1.70 7.09
N LEU A 242 1.06 -2.15 8.28
CA LEU A 242 0.37 -3.43 8.44
C LEU A 242 -1.06 -3.37 7.90
N GLU A 243 -1.76 -2.27 8.16
CA GLU A 243 -3.09 -2.01 7.62
C GLU A 243 -3.05 -1.89 6.10
N GLU A 244 -2.08 -1.16 5.55
CA GLU A 244 -1.83 -1.08 4.09
C GLU A 244 -1.63 -2.46 3.47
N VAL A 245 -0.85 -3.35 4.10
CA VAL A 245 -0.69 -4.73 3.62
C VAL A 245 -2.01 -5.49 3.64
N SER A 246 -2.86 -5.27 4.64
CA SER A 246 -4.19 -5.88 4.69
C SER A 246 -5.15 -5.34 3.62
N PHE A 247 -5.02 -4.05 3.29
CA PHE A 247 -5.82 -3.37 2.27
C PHE A 247 -5.39 -3.75 0.85
N LEU A 248 -4.08 -3.77 0.60
CA LEU A 248 -3.49 -4.26 -0.66
C LEU A 248 -3.69 -5.77 -0.86
N GLY A 249 -3.96 -6.52 0.21
CA GLY A 249 -4.39 -7.91 0.17
C GLY A 249 -5.89 -8.10 -0.14
N THR A 250 -6.68 -7.03 -0.22
CA THR A 250 -8.14 -7.10 -0.42
C THR A 250 -8.70 -6.22 -1.55
N VAL A 251 -7.96 -5.23 -2.06
CA VAL A 251 -8.47 -4.31 -3.09
C VAL A 251 -7.44 -3.99 -4.18
N ASN A 252 -7.91 -3.99 -5.43
CA ASN A 252 -7.16 -3.64 -6.66
C ASN A 252 -6.41 -2.30 -6.57
N GLN A 253 -5.16 -2.31 -7.07
CA GLN A 253 -4.44 -1.21 -7.74
C GLN A 253 -4.41 0.19 -7.08
N GLN A 254 -3.90 0.37 -5.84
CA GLN A 254 -3.56 1.72 -5.38
C GLN A 254 -2.18 1.80 -4.71
N ASN A 255 -1.49 2.91 -4.99
CA ASN A 255 -0.22 3.31 -4.39
C ASN A 255 -0.47 3.69 -2.92
N LEU A 256 0.46 3.37 -2.00
CA LEU A 256 0.41 3.69 -0.56
C LEU A 256 0.09 5.16 -0.28
N PHE A 257 0.52 6.06 -1.18
CA PHE A 257 0.24 7.49 -1.03
C PHE A 257 -1.23 7.86 -1.24
N VAL A 258 -2.04 7.02 -1.89
CA VAL A 258 -3.48 7.29 -2.05
C VAL A 258 -4.24 7.12 -0.72
N HIS A 259 -3.71 6.31 0.19
CA HIS A 259 -4.32 6.05 1.49
C HIS A 259 -3.86 7.00 2.60
N ILE A 260 -2.67 7.63 2.45
CA ILE A 260 -2.26 8.75 3.30
C ILE A 260 -3.26 9.94 3.18
N ILE A 261 -4.06 10.00 2.11
CA ILE A 261 -5.05 11.05 1.83
C ILE A 261 -6.35 10.89 2.64
N PHE A 262 -6.57 9.74 3.30
CA PHE A 262 -7.79 9.45 4.06
C PHE A 262 -7.61 9.38 5.58
N LEU A 263 -6.40 9.69 6.07
CA LEU A 263 -6.15 10.03 7.48
C LEU A 263 -6.21 11.56 7.65
#